data_AF-A0A2D5USY4-F1
#
_entry.id   AF-A0A2D5USY4-F1
#
_cell.length_a   1.000
_cell.length_b   1.000
_cell.length_c   1.000
_cell.angle_alpha   90.00
_cell.angle_beta   90.00
_cell.angle_gamma   90.00
#
_symmetry.space_group_name_H-M   'P 1'
#
loop_
_entity.id
_entity.type
_entity.pdbx_description
1 polymer ?
#
loop_
_entity_poly.entity_id
_entity_poly.type
_entity_poly.pdbx_seq_one_letter_code
_entity_poly.pdbx_strand_id
1 'polypeptide(L)' 'MRRGCISSGEIHCDECHRLVPHSERYLAVEEEDGVEAEGGKTALYCMDCSIKKDYAYYKEEKDERILTVFPKTEY' A
#
# COMPACT_ATOMS: atom_id res chain seq x y z
N MET A 1 -5.28 0.74 -9.86
CA MET A 1 -4.28 1.78 -9.54
C MET A 1 -3.85 1.76 -8.06
N ARG A 2 -2.60 2.13 -7.75
CA ARG A 2 -2.09 2.28 -6.36
C ARG A 2 -1.95 3.75 -5.97
N ARG A 3 -2.36 4.12 -4.75
CA ARG A 3 -2.30 5.48 -4.21
C ARG A 3 -1.72 5.47 -2.80
N GLY A 4 -0.60 6.16 -2.59
CA GLY A 4 -0.03 6.37 -1.26
C GLY A 4 -0.81 7.45 -0.50
N CYS A 5 -1.19 7.16 0.74
CA CYS A 5 -2.04 8.04 1.55
C CYS A 5 -1.48 8.21 2.98
N ILE A 6 -1.96 9.24 3.68
CA ILE A 6 -1.68 9.49 5.10
C ILE A 6 -3.01 9.41 5.86
N SER A 7 -3.05 8.61 6.92
CA SER A 7 -4.25 8.35 7.72
C SER A 7 -4.58 9.54 8.62
N SER A 8 -5.88 9.87 8.72
CA SER A 8 -6.43 10.75 9.77
C SER A 8 -6.73 10.01 11.09
N GLY A 9 -6.37 8.72 11.20
CA GLY A 9 -6.57 7.91 12.40
C GLY A 9 -7.86 7.08 12.42
N GLU A 10 -8.61 7.04 11.32
CA GLU A 10 -9.89 6.31 11.19
C GLU A 10 -9.82 5.15 10.18
N ILE A 11 -8.67 4.99 9.53
CA ILE A 11 -8.48 4.00 8.47
C ILE A 11 -8.23 2.61 9.09
N HIS A 12 -8.93 1.60 8.59
CA HIS A 12 -8.69 0.20 8.94
C HIS A 12 -8.06 -0.53 7.77
N CYS A 13 -7.05 -1.36 8.05
CA CYS A 13 -6.47 -2.25 7.04
C CYS A 13 -7.46 -3.36 6.71
N ASP A 14 -7.78 -3.58 5.43
CA ASP A 14 -8.72 -4.61 5.00
C ASP A 14 -8.17 -6.04 5.19
N GLU A 15 -6.85 -6.21 5.29
CA GLU A 15 -6.21 -7.52 5.49
C GLU A 15 -6.09 -7.90 6.98
N CYS A 16 -5.50 -7.02 7.79
CA CYS A 16 -5.21 -7.32 9.20
C CYS A 16 -6.18 -6.67 10.18
N HIS A 17 -7.13 -5.87 9.69
CA HIS A 17 -8.15 -5.15 10.46
C HIS A 17 -7.63 -4.19 11.53
N ARG A 18 -6.32 -3.97 11.59
CA ARG A 18 -5.71 -3.00 12.49
C ARG A 18 -6.07 -1.58 12.05
N LEU A 19 -6.36 -0.72 13.03
CA LEU A 19 -6.47 0.72 12.85
C LEU A 19 -5.09 1.29 12.46
N VAL A 20 -5.04 2.01 11.33
CA VAL A 20 -3.89 2.80 10.91
C VAL A 20 -3.92 4.13 11.69
N PRO A 21 -2.97 4.37 12.61
CA PRO A 21 -2.92 5.57 13.43
C PRO A 21 -2.88 6.86 12.61
N HIS A 22 -3.26 7.96 13.24
CA HIS A 22 -3.13 9.29 12.66
C HIS A 22 -1.68 9.56 12.23
N SER A 23 -1.51 10.21 11.08
CA SER A 23 -0.23 10.50 10.44
C SER A 23 0.57 9.30 9.93
N GLU A 24 0.09 8.05 10.12
CA GLU A 24 0.75 6.89 9.50
C GLU A 24 0.35 6.72 8.03
N ARG A 25 1.25 6.08 7.27
CA ARG A 25 1.05 5.80 5.85
C ARG A 25 0.22 4.54 5.65
N TYR A 26 -0.58 4.56 4.59
CA TYR A 26 -1.28 3.38 4.08
C TYR A 26 -1.38 3.47 2.56
N LEU A 27 -1.76 2.37 1.94
CA LEU A 27 -1.94 2.27 0.49
C LEU A 27 -3.42 2.02 0.17
N ALA A 28 -3.98 2.83 -0.73
CA ALA A 28 -5.27 2.56 -1.36
C ALA A 28 -5.01 1.91 -2.72
N VAL A 29 -5.55 0.72 -2.93
CA VAL A 29 -5.37 -0.07 -4.16
C VAL A 29 -6.73 -0.41 -4.73
N GLU A 30 -6.91 -0.24 -6.03
CA GLU A 30 -8.09 -0.80 -6.69
C GLU A 30 -7.87 -2.28 -6.92
N GLU A 31 -8.73 -3.12 -6.34
CA GLU A 31 -8.66 -4.57 -6.44
C GLU A 31 -9.99 -5.17 -6.92
N GLU A 32 -9.86 -6.28 -7.64
CA GLU A 32 -10.92 -7.24 -7.91
C GLU A 32 -10.40 -8.62 -7.48
N ASP A 33 -11.18 -9.34 -6.66
CA ASP A 33 -10.80 -10.65 -6.09
C ASP A 33 -9.38 -10.71 -5.46
N GLY A 34 -8.97 -9.62 -4.81
CA GLY A 34 -7.70 -9.52 -4.08
C GLY A 34 -6.46 -9.32 -4.96
N VAL A 35 -6.67 -9.02 -6.25
CA VAL A 35 -5.64 -8.68 -7.23
C VAL A 35 -5.88 -7.27 -7.73
N GLU A 36 -4.83 -6.50 -7.95
CA GLU A 36 -4.93 -5.15 -8.50
C GLU A 36 -5.62 -5.15 -9.88
N ALA A 37 -6.70 -4.40 -10.01
CA ALA A 37 -7.49 -4.28 -11.22
C ALA A 37 -7.99 -2.83 -11.39
N GLU A 38 -7.82 -2.27 -12.59
CA GLU A 38 -8.34 -0.93 -12.89
C GLU A 38 -9.87 -0.92 -12.84
N GLY A 39 -10.46 0.06 -12.14
CA GLY A 39 -11.91 0.12 -11.92
C GLY A 39 -12.43 -0.87 -10.86
N GLY A 40 -11.54 -1.60 -10.17
CA GLY A 40 -11.87 -2.45 -9.04
C GLY A 40 -12.34 -1.66 -7.81
N LYS A 41 -12.72 -2.39 -6.75
CA LYS A 41 -13.08 -1.78 -5.47
C LYS A 41 -11.82 -1.26 -4.78
N THR A 42 -11.93 -0.12 -4.11
CA THR A 42 -10.81 0.40 -3.33
C THR A 42 -10.64 -0.42 -2.05
N ALA A 43 -9.48 -1.07 -1.92
CA ALA A 43 -9.00 -1.72 -0.72
C ALA A 43 -7.91 -0.87 -0.05
N LEU A 44 -7.88 -0.89 1.28
CA LEU A 44 -7.01 -0.08 2.12
C LEU A 44 -6.05 -0.98 2.89
N TYR A 45 -4.75 -0.78 2.72
CA TYR A 45 -3.74 -1.61 3.37
C TYR A 45 -2.75 -0.78 4.17
N CYS A 46 -2.47 -1.20 5.40
CA CYS A 46 -1.32 -0.67 6.13
C CYS A 46 -0.02 -0.99 5.38
N MET A 47 1.09 -0.33 5.74
CA MET A 47 2.35 -0.53 5.03
C MET A 47 2.85 -1.98 5.08
N ASP A 48 2.70 -2.66 6.22
CA ASP A 48 3.14 -4.05 6.37
C ASP A 48 2.37 -5.00 5.44
N CYS A 49 1.05 -4.86 5.35
CA CYS A 49 0.22 -5.68 4.46
C CYS A 49 0.47 -5.33 2.98
N SER A 50 0.70 -4.06 2.68
CA SER A 50 1.08 -3.62 1.33
C SER A 50 2.39 -4.27 0.86
N ILE A 51 3.37 -4.42 1.77
CA ILE A 51 4.63 -5.10 1.47
C ILE A 51 4.42 -6.60 1.31
N LYS A 52 3.64 -7.23 2.20
CA LYS A 52 3.32 -8.67 2.10
C LYS A 52 2.59 -9.04 0.80
N LYS A 53 1.78 -8.14 0.27
CA LYS A 53 1.06 -8.28 -1.02
C LYS A 53 1.92 -7.91 -2.25
N ASP A 54 3.20 -7.57 -2.09
CA ASP A 54 4.09 -7.05 -3.15
C ASP A 54 3.56 -5.76 -3.83
N TYR A 55 2.64 -5.05 -3.19
CA TYR A 55 2.17 -3.75 -3.66
C TYR A 55 3.13 -2.62 -3.32
N ALA A 56 3.95 -2.83 -2.30
CA ALA A 56 5.03 -1.94 -1.91
C ALA A 56 6.30 -2.73 -1.61
N TYR A 57 7.46 -2.12 -1.79
CA TYR A 57 8.74 -2.70 -1.44
C TYR A 57 9.73 -1.62 -1.04
N TYR A 58 10.76 -1.99 -0.29
CA TYR A 58 11.90 -1.10 -0.04
C TYR A 58 12.95 -1.29 -1.13
N LYS A 59 13.43 -0.18 -1.68
CA LYS A 59 14.60 -0.10 -2.55
C LYS A 59 15.70 0.67 -1.84
N GLU A 60 16.95 0.23 -2.00
CA GLU A 60 18.11 1.00 -1.58
C GLU A 60 18.54 1.93 -2.72
N GLU A 61 18.61 3.23 -2.46
CA GLU A 61 19.17 4.22 -3.38
C GLU A 61 20.08 5.16 -2.60
N LYS A 62 21.34 5.29 -3.05
CA LYS A 62 22.35 6.18 -2.43
C LYS A 62 22.41 6.03 -0.90
N ASP A 63 22.45 4.79 -0.43
CA ASP A 63 22.51 4.42 0.99
C ASP A 63 21.23 4.75 1.81
N GLU A 64 20.15 5.16 1.16
CA GLU A 64 18.83 5.38 1.79
C GLU A 64 17.84 4.28 1.42
N ARG A 65 17.03 3.85 2.40
CA ARG A 65 15.91 2.90 2.17
C ARG A 65 14.65 3.66 1.80
N ILE A 66 14.29 3.60 0.53
CA ILE A 66 13.11 4.25 -0.03
C ILE A 66 11.98 3.23 -0.13
N LEU A 67 10.82 3.56 0.42
CA LEU A 67 9.60 2.77 0.25
C LEU A 67 8.95 3.15 -1.09
N THR A 68 8.87 2.17 -2.00
CA THR A 68 8.34 2.32 -3.35
C THR A 68 7.02 1.57 -3.47
N VAL A 69 6.00 2.21 -4.05
CA VAL A 69 4.65 1.65 -4.23
C VAL A 69 4.26 1.47 -5.70
N PHE A 70 5.20 1.71 -6.61
CA PHE A 70 4.99 1.51 -8.04
C PHE A 70 5.18 0.03 -8.42
N PRO A 71 4.51 -0.45 -9.48
CA PRO A 71 4.84 -1.75 -10.07
C PRO A 71 6.34 -1.81 -10.35
N LYS A 72 6.98 -2.95 -10.06
CA LYS A 72 8.35 -3.19 -10.52
C LYS A 72 8.30 -3.23 -12.05
N THR A 73 8.56 -2.12 -12.72
CA THR A 73 8.86 -2.16 -14.14
C THR A 73 10.17 -2.93 -14.29
N GLU A 74 10.05 -4.12 -14.88
CA GLU A 74 11.17 -4.90 -15.41
C GLU A 74 11.91 -4.02 -16.43
N TYR A 75 13.21 -3.81 -16.21
CA TYR A 75 14.11 -3.27 -17.23
C TYR A 75 14.73 -4.44 -18.00
#